data_AF-A0A0B2RL16-F1
#
_entry.id   AF-A0A0B2RL16-F1
#
_cell.length_a   1.000
_cell.length_b   1.000
_cell.length_c   1.000
_cell.angle_alpha   90.00
_cell.angle_beta   90.00
_cell.angle_gamma   90.00
#
_symmetry.space_group_name_H-M   'P 1'
#
loop_
_entity.id
_entity.type
_entity.pdbx_description
1 polymer ?
#
loop_
_entity_poly.entity_id
_entity_poly.type
_entity_poly.pdbx_seq_one_letter_code
_entity_poly.pdbx_strand_id
1 'polypeptide(L)'
;CPLCGSHQEEVGHLFFHCKLTNGFWWESMRWKRMVGPLVVSPASHYAQFCDGFGAGKNQNRWHRWWIALTSSIWKHRNFLIFQGKRFEPPKVMEDALFLMWSWLKSRDKNFCTSFNYWSSNLGEFFG
;
A
#
# COMPACT_ATOMS: atom_id res chain seq x y z
N CYS A 1 -12.64 -6.87 -13.50
CA CYS A 1 -12.19 -6.25 -12.25
C CYS A 1 -13.39 -6.15 -11.32
N PRO A 2 -13.46 -7.02 -10.31
CA PRO A 2 -14.58 -7.10 -9.36
C PRO A 2 -14.74 -5.81 -8.55
N LEU A 3 -13.66 -5.03 -8.41
CA LEU A 3 -13.67 -3.79 -7.66
C LEU A 3 -14.40 -2.67 -8.42
N CYS A 4 -13.96 -2.34 -9.63
CA CYS A 4 -14.50 -1.19 -10.37
C CYS A 4 -15.66 -1.54 -11.32
N GLY A 5 -15.81 -2.81 -11.71
CA GLY A 5 -16.80 -3.26 -12.69
C GLY A 5 -16.57 -2.80 -14.14
N SER A 6 -15.51 -2.03 -14.42
CA SER A 6 -15.34 -1.33 -15.71
C SER A 6 -14.27 -1.91 -16.64
N HIS A 7 -13.37 -2.74 -16.13
CA HIS A 7 -12.26 -3.32 -16.90
C HIS A 7 -12.10 -4.81 -16.58
N GLN A 8 -11.36 -5.55 -17.41
CA GLN A 8 -10.91 -6.90 -17.08
C GLN A 8 -10.08 -6.90 -15.79
N GLU A 9 -10.15 -7.99 -15.02
CA GLU A 9 -9.25 -8.13 -13.88
C GLU A 9 -7.87 -8.59 -14.37
N GLU A 10 -6.92 -7.67 -14.33
CA GLU A 10 -5.50 -7.92 -14.60
C GLU A 10 -4.67 -7.42 -13.41
N VAL A 11 -3.46 -7.96 -13.23
CA VAL A 11 -2.59 -7.59 -12.10
C VAL A 11 -2.32 -6.08 -12.08
N GLY A 12 -1.91 -5.51 -13.22
CA GLY A 12 -1.63 -4.07 -13.31
C GLY A 12 -2.86 -3.22 -13.01
N HIS A 13 -4.02 -3.61 -13.56
CA HIS A 13 -5.26 -2.90 -13.31
C HIS A 13 -5.70 -3.02 -11.85
N LEU A 14 -5.77 -4.22 -11.29
CA LEU A 14 -6.25 -4.48 -9.94
C LEU A 14 -5.46 -3.70 -8.91
N PHE A 15 -4.12 -3.76 -8.98
CA PHE A 15 -3.27 -3.18 -7.95
C PHE A 15 -2.97 -1.70 -8.19
N PHE A 16 -2.80 -1.22 -9.43
CA PHE A 16 -2.21 0.09 -9.68
C PHE A 16 -3.12 1.08 -10.42
N HIS A 17 -4.08 0.63 -11.24
CA HIS A 17 -4.90 1.52 -12.06
C HIS A 17 -6.39 1.55 -11.73
N CYS A 18 -6.89 0.57 -11.00
CA CYS A 18 -8.29 0.54 -10.61
C CYS A 18 -8.60 1.81 -9.83
N LYS A 19 -9.69 2.49 -10.18
CA LYS A 19 -10.14 3.74 -9.54
C LYS A 19 -10.34 3.62 -8.02
N LEU A 20 -10.47 2.38 -7.50
CA LEU A 20 -10.62 2.10 -6.08
C LEU A 20 -9.29 1.76 -5.38
N THR A 21 -8.20 1.53 -6.12
CA THR A 21 -6.89 1.16 -5.54
C THR A 21 -5.78 2.14 -5.88
N ASN A 22 -5.86 2.86 -7.00
CA ASN A 22 -4.84 3.84 -7.41
C ASN A 22 -4.61 4.94 -6.35
N GLY A 23 -5.67 5.35 -5.65
CA GLY A 23 -5.63 6.37 -4.61
C GLY A 23 -4.72 6.00 -3.44
N PHE A 24 -4.53 4.72 -3.14
CA PHE A 24 -3.62 4.28 -2.08
C PHE A 24 -2.16 4.62 -2.40
N TRP A 25 -1.75 4.42 -3.66
CA TRP A 25 -0.39 4.72 -4.11
C TRP A 25 -0.16 6.22 -4.18
N TRP A 26 -1.14 6.99 -4.65
CA TRP A 26 -1.09 8.45 -4.61
C TRP A 26 -0.95 8.97 -3.19
N GLU A 27 -1.74 8.45 -2.26
CA GLU A 27 -1.64 8.83 -0.84
C GLU A 27 -0.27 8.47 -0.27
N SER A 28 0.27 7.30 -0.62
CA SER A 28 1.62 6.90 -0.21
C SER A 28 2.68 7.88 -0.69
N MET A 29 2.60 8.31 -1.95
CA MET A 29 3.52 9.29 -2.53
C MET A 29 3.44 10.65 -1.82
N ARG A 30 2.24 11.06 -1.36
CA ARG A 30 2.04 12.32 -0.63
C ARG A 30 2.81 12.36 0.69
N TRP A 31 3.00 11.23 1.37
CA TRP A 31 3.76 11.17 2.63
C TRP A 31 5.20 11.65 2.48
N LYS A 32 5.80 11.45 1.30
CA LYS A 32 7.17 11.89 0.98
C LYS A 32 7.20 13.05 -0.03
N ARG A 33 6.05 13.71 -0.26
CA ARG A 33 5.90 14.82 -1.22
C ARG A 33 6.41 14.49 -2.62
N MET A 34 6.23 13.24 -3.04
CA MET A 34 6.68 12.76 -4.34
C MET A 34 5.67 13.09 -5.43
N VAL A 35 6.17 13.43 -6.61
CA VAL A 35 5.38 13.79 -7.79
C VAL A 35 5.90 12.99 -8.98
N GLY A 36 4.99 12.40 -9.75
CA GLY A 36 5.33 11.65 -10.95
C GLY A 36 4.24 10.67 -11.35
N PRO A 37 4.27 10.15 -12.60
CA PRO A 37 3.32 9.14 -13.05
C PRO A 37 3.58 7.80 -12.38
N LEU A 38 2.50 7.07 -12.04
CA LEU A 38 2.60 5.68 -11.60
C LEU A 38 2.89 4.77 -12.80
N VAL A 39 3.88 3.89 -12.66
CA VAL A 39 4.23 2.96 -13.76
C VAL A 39 3.21 1.82 -13.84
N VAL A 40 2.97 1.34 -15.06
CA VAL A 40 1.89 0.40 -15.40
C VAL A 40 2.21 -1.05 -15.05
N SER A 41 3.47 -1.45 -15.22
CA SER A 41 3.87 -2.84 -14.99
C SER A 41 4.14 -3.11 -13.49
N PRO A 42 3.78 -4.29 -12.95
CA PRO A 42 4.05 -4.62 -11.56
C PRO A 42 5.53 -4.52 -11.16
N ALA A 43 6.43 -5.01 -12.02
CA ALA A 43 7.87 -4.98 -11.76
C ALA A 43 8.40 -3.54 -11.73
N SER A 44 7.98 -2.71 -12.68
CA SER A 44 8.41 -1.31 -12.73
C SER A 44 7.78 -0.48 -11.62
N HIS A 45 6.53 -0.75 -11.22
CA HIS A 45 5.89 -0.11 -10.09
C HIS A 45 6.59 -0.48 -8.78
N TYR A 46 6.99 -1.74 -8.62
CA TYR A 46 7.79 -2.16 -7.48
C TYR A 46 9.11 -1.40 -7.41
N ALA A 47 9.88 -1.38 -8.51
CA ALA A 47 11.14 -0.66 -8.60
C ALA A 47 10.97 0.86 -8.35
N GLN A 48 9.90 1.47 -8.87
CA GLN A 48 9.61 2.88 -8.65
C GLN A 48 9.45 3.19 -7.15
N PHE A 49 8.69 2.38 -6.41
CA PHE A 49 8.45 2.60 -4.99
C PHE A 49 9.62 2.17 -4.10
N CYS A 50 10.25 1.05 -4.43
CA CYS A 50 11.26 0.42 -3.59
C CYS A 50 12.66 0.98 -3.84
N ASP A 51 13.05 1.13 -5.11
CA ASP A 51 14.39 1.57 -5.49
C ASP A 51 14.44 3.08 -5.75
N GLY A 52 13.41 3.63 -6.40
CA GLY A 52 13.29 5.05 -6.68
C GLY A 52 12.97 5.86 -5.42
N PHE A 53 11.75 5.69 -4.91
CA PHE A 53 11.26 6.42 -3.74
C PHE A 53 11.93 5.98 -2.43
N GLY A 54 12.37 4.73 -2.37
CA GLY A 54 13.02 4.14 -1.21
C GLY A 54 14.50 4.43 -1.08
N ALA A 55 15.18 5.06 -2.05
CA ALA A 55 16.63 5.27 -2.04
C ALA A 55 17.17 5.76 -0.67
N GLY A 56 18.09 4.99 -0.06
CA GLY A 56 18.68 5.29 1.26
C GLY A 56 18.15 4.43 2.41
N LYS A 57 18.10 5.01 3.63
CA LYS A 57 17.79 4.28 4.88
C LYS A 57 16.37 3.69 4.94
N ASN A 58 15.46 4.18 4.11
CA ASN A 58 14.05 3.79 4.12
C ASN A 58 13.65 2.77 3.05
N GLN A 59 14.61 2.29 2.24
CA GLN A 59 14.45 1.20 1.25
C GLN A 59 13.55 0.10 1.81
N ASN A 60 13.95 -0.51 2.92
CA ASN A 60 13.28 -1.65 3.53
C ASN A 60 11.84 -1.33 4.01
N ARG A 61 11.54 -0.08 4.37
CA ARG A 61 10.18 0.34 4.77
C ARG A 61 9.25 0.39 3.57
N TRP A 62 9.71 0.92 2.44
CA TRP A 62 8.94 0.96 1.19
C TRP A 62 8.67 -0.44 0.63
N HIS A 63 9.63 -1.36 0.75
CA HIS A 63 9.43 -2.77 0.39
C HIS A 63 8.30 -3.41 1.23
N ARG A 64 8.35 -3.22 2.55
CA ARG A 64 7.31 -3.73 3.47
C ARG A 64 5.95 -3.10 3.19
N TRP A 65 5.91 -1.79 2.95
CA TRP A 65 4.67 -1.08 2.63
C TRP A 65 4.03 -1.61 1.35
N TRP A 66 4.83 -1.75 0.28
CA TRP A 66 4.35 -2.27 -0.99
C TRP A 66 3.70 -3.64 -0.82
N ILE A 67 4.38 -4.56 -0.12
CA ILE A 67 3.87 -5.91 0.16
C ILE A 67 2.60 -5.86 1.02
N ALA A 68 2.58 -5.03 2.07
CA ALA A 68 1.43 -4.90 2.96
C ALA A 68 0.20 -4.39 2.21
N LEU A 69 0.35 -3.34 1.40
CA LEU A 69 -0.75 -2.74 0.64
C LEU A 69 -1.29 -3.71 -0.42
N THR A 70 -0.43 -4.35 -1.21
CA THR A 70 -0.88 -5.32 -2.23
C THR A 70 -1.56 -6.53 -1.58
N SER A 71 -1.06 -7.00 -0.44
CA SER A 71 -1.68 -8.10 0.31
C SER A 71 -3.05 -7.73 0.84
N SER A 72 -3.21 -6.51 1.39
CA SER A 72 -4.50 -6.01 1.85
C SER A 72 -5.49 -5.83 0.72
N ILE A 73 -5.09 -5.25 -0.43
CA ILE A 73 -5.95 -5.14 -1.62
C ILE A 73 -6.45 -6.52 -2.04
N TRP A 74 -5.54 -7.50 -2.15
CA TRP A 74 -5.88 -8.87 -2.55
C TRP A 74 -6.86 -9.52 -1.56
N LYS A 75 -6.61 -9.38 -0.26
CA LYS A 75 -7.48 -9.92 0.80
C LYS A 75 -8.90 -9.33 0.74
N HIS A 76 -9.01 -8.01 0.59
CA HIS A 76 -10.30 -7.32 0.50
C HIS A 76 -11.05 -7.64 -0.80
N ARG A 77 -10.32 -7.78 -1.92
CA ARG A 77 -10.88 -8.30 -3.18
C ARG A 77 -11.45 -9.71 -3.01
N ASN A 78 -10.77 -10.59 -2.26
CA ASN A 78 -11.25 -11.94 -2.00
C ASN A 78 -12.47 -11.94 -1.07
N PHE A 79 -12.52 -11.06 -0.07
CA PHE A 79 -13.73 -10.90 0.75
C PHE A 79 -14.94 -10.45 -0.06
N LEU A 80 -14.74 -9.58 -1.04
CA LEU A 80 -15.80 -9.19 -1.96
C LEU A 80 -16.33 -10.38 -2.76
N ILE A 81 -15.44 -11.16 -3.37
CA ILE A 81 -15.85 -12.26 -4.26
C ILE A 81 -16.40 -13.47 -3.50
N PHE A 82 -15.70 -13.91 -2.45
CA PHE A 82 -16.01 -15.18 -1.79
C PHE A 82 -16.94 -15.03 -0.59
N GLN A 83 -17.10 -13.82 -0.06
CA GLN A 83 -17.92 -13.56 1.12
C GLN A 83 -18.98 -12.47 0.88
N GLY A 84 -19.05 -11.88 -0.32
CA GLY A 84 -20.02 -10.83 -0.65
C GLY A 84 -19.83 -9.53 0.15
N LYS A 85 -18.68 -9.34 0.81
CA LYS A 85 -18.41 -8.14 1.61
C LYS A 85 -18.16 -6.94 0.70
N ARG A 86 -18.52 -5.74 1.14
CA ARG A 86 -18.21 -4.52 0.37
C ARG A 86 -16.70 -4.25 0.38
N PHE A 87 -16.19 -3.77 -0.75
CA PHE A 87 -14.83 -3.24 -0.82
C PHE A 87 -14.83 -1.78 -0.34
N GLU A 88 -14.17 -1.52 0.78
CA GLU A 88 -14.17 -0.20 1.43
C GLU A 88 -12.74 0.35 1.45
N PRO A 89 -12.39 1.29 0.55
CA PRO A 89 -11.02 1.77 0.44
C PRO A 89 -10.39 2.28 1.75
N PRO A 90 -11.10 3.03 2.62
CA PRO A 90 -10.54 3.43 3.91
C PRO A 90 -10.11 2.24 4.79
N LYS A 91 -10.90 1.16 4.80
CA LYS A 91 -10.59 -0.05 5.58
C LYS A 91 -9.39 -0.81 5.01
N VAL A 92 -9.25 -0.86 3.69
CA VAL A 92 -8.08 -1.45 3.02
C VAL A 92 -6.80 -0.72 3.44
N MET A 93 -6.85 0.61 3.46
CA MET A 93 -5.71 1.45 3.84
C MET A 93 -5.34 1.26 5.32
N GLU A 94 -6.33 1.27 6.22
CA GLU A 94 -6.14 1.01 7.64
C GLU A 94 -5.52 -0.38 7.90
N ASP A 95 -6.06 -1.42 7.26
CA ASP A 95 -5.55 -2.79 7.40
C ASP A 95 -4.12 -2.94 6.85
N ALA A 96 -3.79 -2.26 5.73
CA ALA A 96 -2.44 -2.23 5.18
C ALA A 96 -1.44 -1.55 6.14
N LEU A 97 -1.82 -0.39 6.69
CA LEU A 97 -1.03 0.34 7.67
C LEU A 97 -0.82 -0.49 8.93
N PHE A 98 -1.89 -1.10 9.45
CA PHE A 98 -1.81 -1.94 10.64
C PHE A 98 -0.93 -3.17 10.40
N LEU A 99 -1.06 -3.82 9.23
CA LEU A 99 -0.21 -4.95 8.85
C LEU A 99 1.27 -4.56 8.83
N MET A 100 1.62 -3.46 8.17
CA MET A 100 2.99 -2.97 8.15
C MET A 100 3.51 -2.64 9.56
N TRP A 101 2.73 -1.89 10.34
CA TRP A 101 3.07 -1.54 11.71
C TRP A 101 3.30 -2.78 12.57
N SER A 102 2.47 -3.82 12.43
CA SER A 102 2.64 -5.09 13.16
C SER A 102 3.96 -5.78 12.83
N TRP A 103 4.45 -5.68 11.58
CA TRP A 103 5.76 -6.18 11.19
C TRP A 103 6.90 -5.33 11.76
N LEU A 104 6.75 -4.01 11.80
CA LEU A 104 7.72 -3.13 12.48
C LEU A 104 7.80 -3.50 13.96
N LYS A 105 6.65 -3.58 14.63
CA LYS A 105 6.53 -3.88 16.06
C LYS A 105 7.08 -5.23 16.46
N SER A 106 6.93 -6.24 15.60
CA SER A 106 7.40 -7.61 15.88
C SER A 106 8.86 -7.85 15.50
N ARG A 107 9.40 -7.16 14.48
CA ARG A 107 10.74 -7.43 13.95
C ARG A 107 11.81 -6.44 14.40
N ASP A 108 11.42 -5.24 14.84
CA ASP A 108 12.35 -4.22 15.31
C ASP A 108 12.26 -4.07 16.83
N LYS A 109 13.28 -4.58 17.53
CA LYS A 109 13.36 -4.57 19.00
C LYS A 109 13.31 -3.16 19.60
N ASN A 110 13.71 -2.14 18.84
CA ASN A 110 13.74 -0.76 19.30
C ASN A 110 12.48 0.02 18.90
N PHE A 111 11.56 -0.60 18.14
CA PHE A 111 10.33 0.06 17.70
C PHE A 111 9.25 0.00 18.79
N CYS A 112 9.18 1.07 19.60
CA CYS A 112 8.22 1.18 20.70
C CYS A 112 6.92 1.93 20.34
N THR A 113 6.86 2.57 19.16
CA THR A 113 5.78 3.49 18.76
C THR A 113 4.39 2.81 18.69
N SER A 114 3.37 3.49 19.23
CA SER A 114 1.97 3.05 19.13
C SER A 114 1.45 3.19 17.70
N PHE A 115 0.44 2.40 17.33
CA PHE A 115 -0.15 2.46 15.99
C PHE A 115 -0.68 3.87 15.68
N ASN A 116 -1.47 4.45 16.58
CA ASN A 116 -2.08 5.77 16.39
C ASN A 116 -1.06 6.88 16.14
N TYR A 117 0.05 6.87 16.89
CA TYR A 117 1.12 7.85 16.67
C TYR A 117 1.82 7.59 15.34
N TRP A 118 2.15 6.34 15.02
CA TRP A 118 2.82 5.98 13.79
C TRP A 118 1.99 6.30 12.54
N SER A 119 0.69 5.95 12.54
CA SER A 119 -0.23 6.18 11.42
C SER A 119 -0.53 7.65 11.16
N SER A 120 -0.38 8.51 12.18
CA SER A 120 -0.59 9.95 12.06
C SER A 120 0.66 10.69 11.58
N ASN A 121 1.85 10.07 11.67
CA ASN A 121 3.14 10.68 11.39
C ASN A 121 3.91 9.96 10.27
N LEU A 122 3.20 9.38 9.29
CA LEU A 122 3.79 8.54 8.23
C LEU A 122 4.91 9.25 7.44
N GLY A 123 4.82 10.57 7.27
CA GLY A 123 5.88 11.36 6.63
C GLY A 123 7.25 11.25 7.34
N GLU A 124 7.27 11.15 8.67
CA GLU A 124 8.51 10.97 9.45
C GLU A 124 9.07 9.55 9.32
N PHE A 125 8.19 8.56 9.18
CA PHE A 125 8.59 7.15 9.08
C PHE A 125 8.95 6.72 7.65
N PHE A 126 8.47 7.43 6.63
CA PHE A 126 8.79 7.14 5.24
C PHE A 126 9.79 8.14 4.61
N GLY A 127 9.95 9.33 5.21
CA GLY A 127 10.84 10.43 4.80
C GLY A 127 12.32 10.08 4.79
#